data_AF-A0A971SU90-F1
#
_entry.id   AF-A0A971SU90-F1
#
_cell.length_a   1.000
_cell.length_b   1.000
_cell.length_c   1.000
_cell.angle_alpha   90.00
_cell.angle_beta   90.00
_cell.angle_gamma   90.00
#
_symmetry.space_group_name_H-M   'P 1'
#
loop_
_entity.id
_entity.type
_entity.pdbx_description
1 polymer ?
#
loop_
_entity_poly.entity_id
_entity_poly.type
_entity_poly.pdbx_seq_one_letter_code
_entity_poly.pdbx_strand_id
1 'polypeptide(L)' 'MHFDAVLCLGNSLPHVSSEHELESTLNDFAELLAPNSLLLLQMRNFDHIMNQKLRWMDRSAVRKNQRR' A
#
# COMPACT_ATOMS: atom_id res chain seq x y z
N MET A 1 10.00 14.82 -13.95
CA MET A 1 11.00 14.09 -13.16
C MET A 1 10.45 12.69 -12.97
N HIS A 2 11.25 11.64 -13.17
CA HIS A 2 10.79 10.26 -13.00
C HIS A 2 11.63 9.58 -11.91
N PHE A 3 11.01 8.68 -11.16
CA PHE A 3 11.64 7.93 -10.07
C PHE A 3 11.77 6.46 -10.45
N ASP A 4 12.87 5.83 -10.01
CA ASP A 4 13.10 4.39 -10.16
C ASP A 4 12.30 3.56 -9.15
N ALA A 5 11.80 4.20 -8.09
CA ALA A 5 10.89 3.58 -7.14
C ALA A 5 9.98 4.59 -6.43
N VAL A 6 8.72 4.19 -6.21
CA VAL A 6 7.74 4.89 -5.36
C VAL A 6 7.31 3.96 -4.23
N LEU A 7 7.30 4.47 -3.00
CA LEU A 7 7.08 3.71 -1.77
C LEU A 7 5.87 4.29 -1.02
N CYS A 8 4.76 3.55 -0.96
CA CYS A 8 3.62 3.88 -0.10
C CYS A 8 3.57 2.87 1.06
N LEU A 9 4.21 3.24 2.17
CA LEU A 9 4.41 2.35 3.31
C LEU A 9 3.47 2.65 4.48
N GLY A 10 3.41 1.73 5.43
CA GLY A 10 2.73 1.96 6.71
C GLY A 10 1.20 2.00 6.64
N ASN A 11 0.59 1.37 5.62
CA ASN A 11 -0.85 1.39 5.43
C ASN A 11 -1.40 2.81 5.22
N SER A 12 -0.68 3.61 4.44
CA SER A 12 -1.04 5.00 4.19
C SER A 12 -2.16 5.15 3.14
N LEU A 13 -2.17 4.29 2.11
CA LEU A 13 -3.14 4.34 1.01
C LEU A 13 -4.63 4.25 1.42
N PRO A 14 -5.03 3.41 2.41
CA PRO A 14 -6.41 3.35 2.90
C PRO A 14 -6.93 4.62 3.57
N HIS A 15 -6.08 5.63 3.83
CA HIS A 15 -6.54 6.92 4.35
C HIS A 15 -7.14 7.83 3.26
N VAL A 16 -7.02 7.43 1.99
CA VAL A 16 -7.68 8.12 0.88
C VAL A 16 -9.19 7.92 1.01
N SER A 17 -9.94 9.02 0.97
CA SER A 17 -11.32 9.06 1.48
C SER A 17 -12.38 8.72 0.43
N SER A 18 -11.99 8.65 -0.85
CA SER A 18 -12.89 8.31 -1.94
C SER A 18 -12.20 7.44 -3.00
N GLU A 19 -13.02 6.71 -3.78
CA GLU A 19 -12.54 5.92 -4.91
C GLU A 19 -11.90 6.79 -5.99
N HIS A 20 -12.46 7.98 -6.24
CA HIS A 20 -11.90 8.94 -7.20
C HIS A 20 -10.52 9.46 -6.77
N GLU A 21 -10.35 9.82 -5.49
CA GLU A 21 -9.04 10.22 -4.97
C GLU A 21 -8.04 9.06 -4.98
N LEU A 22 -8.51 7.82 -4.78
CA LEU A 22 -7.66 6.63 -4.85
C LEU A 22 -7.14 6.41 -6.27
N GLU A 23 -8.03 6.50 -7.26
CA GLU A 23 -7.66 6.42 -8.67
C GLU A 23 -6.68 7.54 -9.05
N SER A 24 -6.95 8.78 -8.63
CA SER A 24 -6.02 9.91 -8.83
C SER A 24 -4.65 9.62 -8.21
N THR A 25 -4.61 9.13 -6.97
CA THR A 25 -3.35 8.82 -6.27
C THR A 25 -2.54 7.74 -7.01
N LEU A 26 -3.22 6.72 -7.54
CA LEU A 26 -2.55 5.66 -8.31
C LEU A 26 -2.04 6.15 -9.66
N ASN A 27 -2.79 7.03 -10.33
CA ASN A 27 -2.35 7.68 -11.57
C ASN A 27 -1.13 8.57 -11.32
N ASP A 28 -1.14 9.36 -10.24
CA ASP A 28 0.00 10.18 -9.84
C ASP A 28 1.25 9.31 -9.60
N PHE A 29 1.12 8.15 -8.95
CA PHE A 29 2.24 7.21 -8.81
C PHE A 29 2.74 6.70 -10.15
N ALA A 30 1.85 6.36 -11.07
CA ALA A 30 2.21 5.88 -12.40
C ALA A 30 2.94 6.96 -13.23
N GLU A 31 2.50 8.22 -13.16
CA GLU A 31 3.14 9.34 -13.84
C GLU A 31 4.54 9.66 -13.30
N LEU A 32 4.75 9.44 -12.00
CA LEU A 32 6.04 9.65 -11.35
C LEU A 32 7.05 8.53 -11.65
N LEU A 33 6.60 7.36 -12.08
CA LEU A 33 7.43 6.17 -12.26
C LEU A 33 8.07 6.13 -13.65
N ALA A 34 9.38 5.82 -13.71
CA ALA A 34 10.06 5.56 -14.96
C ALA A 34 9.60 4.19 -15.55
N PRO A 35 9.76 3.93 -16.86
CA PRO A 35 9.55 2.59 -17.40
C PRO A 35 10.42 1.54 -16.69
N ASN A 36 9.86 0.37 -16.38
CA ASN A 36 10.53 -0.73 -15.65
C ASN A 36 10.96 -0.38 -14.20
N SER A 37 10.31 0.59 -13.57
CA SER A 37 10.54 0.96 -12.18
C SER A 37 9.61 0.21 -11.20
N LEU A 38 9.79 0.44 -9.90
CA LEU A 38 9.10 -0.29 -8.84
C LEU A 38 8.09 0.56 -8.08
N LEU A 39 6.84 0.12 -8.01
CA LEU A 39 5.86 0.60 -7.03
C LEU A 39 5.74 -0.42 -5.90
N LEU A 40 6.00 0.01 -4.66
CA LEU A 40 5.81 -0.83 -3.47
C LEU A 40 4.73 -0.23 -2.56
N LEU A 41 3.62 -0.96 -2.43
CA LEU A 41 2.50 -0.63 -1.55
C LEU A 41 2.49 -1.58 -0.34
N GLN A 42 2.49 -1.02 0.86
CA GLN A 42 2.32 -1.76 2.10
C GLN A 42 0.96 -1.41 2.73
N MET A 43 0.03 -2.36 2.68
CA MET A 43 -1.29 -2.25 3.29
C MET A 43 -1.52 -3.40 4.27
N ARG A 44 -2.40 -3.18 5.26
CA ARG A 44 -2.88 -4.23 6.15
C ARG A 44 -3.83 -5.14 5.39
N ASN A 45 -3.94 -6.39 5.83
CA ASN A 45 -4.93 -7.32 5.28
C ASN A 45 -6.32 -6.97 5.82
N PHE A 46 -6.99 -6.03 5.15
CA PHE A 46 -8.33 -5.57 5.52
C PHE A 46 -9.36 -6.70 5.46
N ASP A 47 -9.24 -7.64 4.51
CA ASP A 47 -10.16 -8.78 4.42
C ASP A 47 -10.16 -9.59 5.72
N HIS A 48 -8.98 -9.91 6.24
CA HIS A 48 -8.82 -10.64 7.49
C HIS A 48 -9.38 -9.85 8.69
N ILE A 49 -9.04 -8.56 8.75
CA ILE A 49 -9.50 -7.62 9.78
C ILE A 49 -11.02 -7.54 9.83
N MET A 50 -11.66 -7.34 8.68
CA MET A 50 -13.09 -7.12 8.57
C MET A 50 -13.87 -8.40 8.86
N ASN A 51 -13.35 -9.54 8.40
CA ASN A 51 -13.96 -10.85 8.66
C ASN A 51 -13.87 -11.23 10.15
N GLN A 52 -12.75 -10.92 10.82
CA GLN A 52 -12.55 -11.26 12.23
C GLN A 52 -13.07 -10.20 13.22
N LYS A 53 -13.56 -9.05 12.72
CA LYS A 53 -14.03 -7.91 13.54
C LYS A 53 -13.04 -7.52 14.63
N LEU A 54 -11.74 -7.53 14.29
CA LEU A 54 -10.66 -7.26 15.23
C LEU A 54 -10.77 -5.80 15.71
N ARG A 55 -11.25 -5.61 16.94
CA ARG A 55 -11.33 -4.28 17.59
C ARG A 55 -9.94 -3.68 17.84
N TRP A 56 -8.98 -4.53 18.19
CA TRP A 56 -7.60 -4.15 18.44
C TRP A 56 -6.74 -4.74 17.36
N MET A 57 -6.09 -3.85 16.63
CA MET A 57 -5.29 -4.22 15.48
C MET A 57 -3.83 -4.10 15.90
N ASP A 58 -3.31 -5.18 16.50
CA ASP A 58 -1.91 -5.29 16.92
C ASP A 58 -0.95 -4.89 15.79
N ARG A 59 0.27 -4.45 16.13
CA ARG A 59 1.25 -4.01 15.13
C ARG A 59 1.35 -5.05 14.02
N SER A 60 1.29 -4.60 12.76
CA SER A 60 1.44 -5.48 11.60
C SER A 60 2.68 -6.36 11.81
N ALA A 61 2.46 -7.65 12.06
CA ALA A 61 3.55 -8.57 12.30
C ALA A 61 4.42 -8.57 11.04
N VAL A 62 5.73 -8.33 11.20
CA VAL A 62 6.68 -8.51 10.11
C VAL A 62 6.59 -9.97 9.70
N ARG A 63 5.96 -10.26 8.56
CA ARG A 63 6.06 -11.57 7.95
C ARG A 63 7.53 -11.72 7.56
N LYS A 64 8.31 -12.42 8.39
CA LYS A 64 9.65 -12.88 8.03
C LYS A 64 9.46 -13.83 6.86
N ASN A 65 9.48 -13.30 5.64
CA ASN A 65 9.46 -14.13 4.45
C ASN A 65 10.76 -14.94 4.50
N GLN A 66 10.59 -16.24 4.68
CA GLN A 66 11.64 -17.21 4.78
C GLN A 66 12.39 -17.19 3.44
N ARG A 67 13.60 -16.62 3.45
CA ARG A 67 14.52 -16.70 2.32
C ARG A 67 14.72 -18.19 2.03
N ARG A 68 14.21 -18.66 0.89
CA ARG A 68 14.71 -19.85 0.22
C ARG A 68 15.62 -19.38 -0.90
#